data_AF-A0A965QD78-F1
#
_entry.id   AF-A0A965QD78-F1
#
_cell.length_a   1.000
_cell.length_b   1.000
_cell.length_c   1.000
_cell.angle_alpha   90.00
_cell.angle_beta   90.00
_cell.angle_gamma   90.00
#
_symmetry.space_group_name_H-M   'P 1'
#
loop_
_entity.id
_entity.type
_entity.pdbx_description
1 polymer ?
#
loop_
_entity_poly.entity_id
_entity_poly.type
_entity_poly.pdbx_seq_one_letter_code
_entity_poly.pdbx_strand_id
1 'polypeptide(L)'
;MDGFFKRLKYYGTGLLIGLIFVTFFMRGRGCSWLPENRLKTSLFERIIVLSEENQKKLSDLNLSEKELVKALIDGDVKFTKSKKNNSFKVYYFDCKTESGKLFSCKATMPLESFISEIIFSNEDAKKIKNTKIGFGKPIYFPKSKDFIYVDTSDLLICQQEELSLTNVNTLFNRIKKTGSIDFKKSMLNRSPKPEHWIRFRGNNNEVISVKSIWYKEKIQILAIDLPDSSSCK
;
A
#
# COMPACT_ATOMS: atom_id res chain seq x y z
N MET A 1 -21.71 -52.17 -24.83
CA MET A 1 -21.32 -51.22 -23.77
C MET A 1 -19.81 -51.27 -23.45
N ASP A 2 -19.06 -52.28 -23.91
CA ASP A 2 -17.65 -52.50 -23.52
C ASP A 2 -16.62 -51.50 -24.10
N GLY A 3 -16.91 -50.89 -25.25
CA GLY A 3 -16.00 -49.93 -25.87
C GLY A 3 -15.92 -48.58 -25.13
N PHE A 4 -17.03 -48.15 -24.53
CA PHE A 4 -17.11 -46.89 -23.80
C PHE A 4 -16.33 -46.95 -22.49
N PHE A 5 -16.47 -48.04 -21.73
CA PHE A 5 -15.72 -48.26 -20.48
C PHE A 5 -14.22 -48.41 -20.72
N LYS A 6 -13.78 -49.06 -21.81
CA LYS A 6 -12.36 -49.11 -22.18
C LYS A 6 -11.80 -47.71 -22.44
N ARG A 7 -12.53 -46.88 -23.21
CA ARG A 7 -12.12 -45.48 -23.48
C ARG A 7 -12.09 -44.64 -22.20
N LEU A 8 -13.11 -44.75 -21.36
CA LEU A 8 -13.16 -44.03 -20.08
C LEU A 8 -12.00 -44.41 -19.16
N LYS A 9 -11.58 -45.69 -19.17
CA LYS A 9 -10.42 -46.15 -18.40
C LYS A 9 -9.12 -45.52 -18.91
N TYR A 10 -8.88 -45.52 -20.22
CA TYR A 10 -7.67 -44.89 -20.80
C TYR A 10 -7.64 -43.37 -20.57
N TYR A 11 -8.76 -42.67 -20.79
CA TYR A 11 -8.86 -41.24 -20.53
C TYR A 11 -8.75 -40.91 -19.04
N GLY A 12 -9.36 -41.73 -18.17
CA GLY A 12 -9.27 -41.59 -16.72
C GLY A 12 -7.85 -41.78 -16.18
N THR A 13 -7.11 -42.76 -16.71
CA THR A 13 -5.69 -42.95 -16.36
C THR A 13 -4.84 -41.76 -16.80
N GLY A 14 -5.04 -41.26 -18.03
CA GLY A 14 -4.35 -40.05 -18.50
C GLY A 14 -4.68 -38.82 -17.67
N LEU A 15 -5.95 -38.63 -17.32
CA LEU A 15 -6.42 -37.54 -16.46
C LEU A 15 -5.82 -37.63 -15.05
N LEU A 16 -5.78 -38.83 -14.47
CA LEU A 16 -5.22 -39.06 -13.14
C LEU A 16 -3.73 -38.74 -13.11
N ILE A 17 -2.97 -39.22 -14.10
CA ILE A 17 -1.54 -38.91 -14.25
C ILE A 17 -1.38 -37.39 -14.41
N GLY A 18 -2.19 -36.75 -15.27
CA GLY A 18 -2.18 -35.30 -15.45
C GLY A 18 -2.44 -34.53 -14.15
N LEU A 19 -3.42 -34.94 -13.35
CA LEU A 19 -3.74 -34.33 -12.05
C LEU A 19 -2.59 -34.49 -11.04
N ILE A 20 -1.91 -35.65 -11.03
CA ILE A 20 -0.72 -35.87 -10.19
C ILE A 20 0.40 -34.91 -10.60
N PHE A 21 0.64 -34.74 -11.91
CA PHE A 21 1.64 -33.79 -12.41
C PHE A 21 1.27 -32.34 -12.05
N VAL A 22 0.03 -31.92 -12.28
CA VAL A 22 -0.43 -30.56 -11.95
C VAL A 22 -0.28 -30.31 -10.45
N THR A 23 -0.74 -31.21 -9.60
CA THR A 23 -0.61 -31.04 -8.14
C THR A 23 0.85 -31.02 -7.70
N PHE A 24 1.72 -31.87 -8.26
CA PHE A 24 3.14 -31.90 -7.93
C PHE A 24 3.89 -30.63 -8.37
N PHE A 25 3.67 -30.16 -9.60
CA PHE A 25 4.32 -28.96 -10.13
C PHE A 25 3.75 -27.65 -9.55
N MET A 26 2.50 -27.67 -9.07
CA MET A 26 1.84 -26.51 -8.46
C MET A 26 1.87 -26.52 -6.92
N ARG A 27 2.57 -27.47 -6.28
CA ARG A 27 2.65 -27.65 -4.80
C ARG A 27 3.12 -26.44 -3.97
N GLY A 28 3.57 -25.36 -4.59
CA GLY A 28 3.90 -24.09 -3.92
C GLY A 28 3.30 -22.85 -4.58
N ARG A 29 2.53 -23.02 -5.66
CA ARG A 29 1.83 -21.95 -6.36
C ARG A 29 0.34 -22.14 -6.09
N GLY A 30 -0.12 -21.70 -4.92
CA GLY A 30 -1.56 -21.62 -4.64
C GLY A 30 -2.25 -20.61 -5.55
N CYS A 31 -3.51 -20.27 -5.29
CA CYS A 31 -4.28 -19.25 -6.04
C CYS A 31 -3.71 -17.81 -5.98
N SER A 32 -2.46 -17.61 -5.55
CA SER A 32 -1.76 -16.33 -5.50
C SER A 32 -1.59 -15.68 -6.89
N TRP A 33 -1.69 -16.45 -7.98
CA TRP A 33 -1.59 -15.92 -9.35
C TRP A 33 -2.86 -15.16 -9.80
N LEU A 34 -3.99 -15.33 -9.11
CA LEU A 34 -5.23 -14.67 -9.52
C LEU A 34 -5.02 -13.15 -9.54
N PRO A 35 -5.56 -12.43 -10.56
CA PRO A 35 -5.36 -10.99 -10.70
C PRO A 35 -5.69 -10.21 -9.43
N GLU A 36 -6.71 -10.66 -8.70
CA GLU A 36 -7.13 -10.10 -7.43
C GLU A 36 -6.09 -10.29 -6.31
N ASN A 37 -5.58 -11.50 -6.14
CA ASN A 37 -4.56 -11.77 -5.12
C ASN A 37 -3.26 -11.01 -5.42
N ARG A 38 -2.88 -10.90 -6.69
CA ARG A 38 -1.72 -10.10 -7.11
C ARG A 38 -1.93 -8.62 -6.82
N LEU A 39 -3.14 -8.10 -7.05
CA LEU A 39 -3.50 -6.73 -6.73
C LEU A 39 -3.43 -6.47 -5.23
N LYS A 40 -4.06 -7.34 -4.42
CA LYS A 40 -4.04 -7.25 -2.94
C LYS A 40 -2.60 -7.31 -2.42
N THR A 41 -1.78 -8.22 -2.94
CA THR A 41 -0.34 -8.30 -2.60
C THR A 41 0.35 -6.97 -2.86
N SER A 42 0.17 -6.40 -4.05
CA SER A 42 0.78 -5.11 -4.38
C SER A 42 0.22 -3.94 -3.56
N LEU A 43 -1.07 -3.98 -3.16
CA LEU A 43 -1.66 -3.01 -2.25
C LEU A 43 -1.02 -3.08 -0.86
N PHE A 44 -0.81 -4.28 -0.31
CA PHE A 44 -0.21 -4.50 1.01
C PHE A 44 1.33 -4.45 1.03
N GLU A 45 1.98 -4.28 -0.12
CA GLU A 45 3.38 -3.86 -0.21
C GLU A 45 3.54 -2.34 -0.03
N ARG A 46 2.45 -1.58 -0.04
CA ARG A 46 2.43 -0.12 0.13
C ARG A 46 1.96 0.28 1.52
N ILE A 47 2.27 1.53 1.89
CA ILE A 47 1.66 2.18 3.05
C ILE A 47 0.22 2.54 2.68
N ILE A 48 -0.74 1.99 3.42
CA ILE A 48 -2.16 2.34 3.22
C ILE A 48 -2.47 3.54 4.10
N VAL A 49 -3.02 4.58 3.49
CA VAL A 49 -3.29 5.87 4.14
C VAL A 49 -4.76 6.27 4.03
N LEU A 50 -5.25 6.99 5.04
CA LEU A 50 -6.55 7.65 5.02
C LEU A 50 -6.36 9.17 5.16
N SER A 51 -6.92 9.94 4.24
CA SER A 51 -7.05 11.39 4.44
C SER A 51 -7.98 11.70 5.60
N GLU A 52 -7.88 12.91 6.16
CA GLU A 52 -8.74 13.37 7.25
C GLU A 52 -10.24 13.23 6.93
N GLU A 53 -10.64 13.49 5.69
CA GLU A 53 -12.02 13.29 5.23
C GLU A 53 -12.43 11.81 5.28
N ASN A 54 -11.57 10.92 4.77
CA ASN A 54 -11.84 9.49 4.75
C ASN A 54 -11.76 8.85 6.15
N GLN A 55 -11.00 9.43 7.07
CA GLN A 55 -11.02 9.05 8.49
C GLN A 55 -12.37 9.37 9.13
N LYS A 56 -12.95 10.54 8.86
CA LYS A 56 -14.30 10.88 9.35
C LYS A 56 -15.34 9.90 8.81
N LYS A 57 -15.32 9.62 7.50
CA LYS A 57 -16.24 8.64 6.88
C LYS A 57 -16.07 7.23 7.44
N LEU A 58 -14.85 6.83 7.80
CA LEU A 58 -14.62 5.55 8.46
C LEU A 58 -15.31 5.49 9.83
N SER A 59 -15.19 6.57 10.60
CA SER A 59 -15.89 6.72 11.90
C SER A 59 -17.41 6.75 11.73
N ASP A 60 -17.94 7.41 10.70
CA ASP A 60 -19.38 7.44 10.39
C ASP A 60 -19.92 6.03 10.06
N LEU A 61 -19.07 5.16 9.52
CA LEU A 61 -19.39 3.75 9.26
C LEU A 61 -19.27 2.87 10.51
N ASN A 62 -18.83 3.42 11.65
CA ASN A 62 -18.49 2.72 12.89
C ASN A 62 -17.44 1.62 12.68
N LEU A 63 -16.44 1.88 11.83
CA LEU A 63 -15.39 0.92 11.51
C LEU A 63 -14.06 1.30 12.15
N SER A 64 -13.35 0.29 12.66
CA SER A 64 -11.97 0.48 13.12
C SER A 64 -10.98 0.40 11.95
N GLU A 65 -9.82 1.04 12.08
CA GLU A 65 -8.75 0.95 11.08
C GLU A 65 -8.28 -0.50 10.85
N LYS A 66 -8.24 -1.31 11.93
CA LYS A 66 -7.88 -2.74 11.85
C LYS A 66 -8.93 -3.54 11.10
N GLU A 67 -10.20 -3.26 11.36
CA GLU A 67 -11.31 -3.90 10.65
C GLU A 67 -11.32 -3.51 9.17
N LEU A 68 -11.05 -2.25 8.83
CA LEU A 68 -10.88 -1.83 7.44
C LEU A 68 -9.76 -2.60 6.74
N VAL A 69 -8.59 -2.72 7.38
CA VAL A 69 -7.46 -3.47 6.83
C VAL A 69 -7.85 -4.93 6.59
N LYS A 70 -8.53 -5.57 7.54
CA LYS A 70 -9.03 -6.94 7.40
C LYS A 70 -10.05 -7.05 6.26
N ALA A 71 -10.99 -6.12 6.18
CA ALA A 71 -11.99 -6.07 5.13
C ALA A 71 -11.39 -5.84 3.74
N LEU A 72 -10.23 -5.19 3.62
CA LEU A 72 -9.48 -5.06 2.36
C LEU A 72 -8.74 -6.36 1.97
N ILE A 73 -8.29 -7.15 2.96
CA ILE A 73 -7.69 -8.47 2.73
C ILE A 73 -8.77 -9.43 2.19
N ASP A 74 -9.92 -9.47 2.86
CA ASP A 74 -10.98 -10.43 2.57
C ASP A 74 -11.94 -9.96 1.47
N GLY A 75 -12.05 -8.66 1.22
CA GLY A 75 -13.03 -8.07 0.31
C GLY A 75 -12.75 -8.30 -1.17
N ASP A 76 -13.80 -8.28 -2.00
CA ASP A 76 -13.71 -8.59 -3.43
C ASP A 76 -13.35 -7.36 -4.27
N VAL A 77 -12.50 -7.55 -5.28
CA VAL A 77 -12.15 -6.47 -6.22
C VAL A 77 -13.06 -6.48 -7.45
N LYS A 78 -13.80 -5.39 -7.67
CA LYS A 78 -14.62 -5.22 -8.89
C LYS A 78 -13.83 -4.55 -10.01
N PHE A 79 -13.15 -5.36 -10.80
CA PHE A 79 -12.32 -4.89 -11.93
C PHE A 79 -13.10 -4.16 -13.04
N THR A 80 -14.39 -4.41 -13.19
CA THR A 80 -15.26 -3.72 -14.16
C THR A 80 -15.53 -2.27 -13.75
N LYS A 81 -15.69 -2.00 -12.45
CA LYS A 81 -15.86 -0.65 -11.90
C LYS A 81 -14.54 0.11 -11.70
N SER A 82 -13.41 -0.58 -11.81
CA SER A 82 -12.07 -0.06 -11.52
C SER A 82 -11.43 0.68 -12.70
N LYS A 83 -10.59 1.68 -12.41
CA LYS A 83 -9.73 2.39 -13.37
C LYS A 83 -8.37 1.70 -13.46
N LYS A 84 -8.11 0.99 -14.57
CA LYS A 84 -6.95 0.07 -14.72
C LYS A 84 -5.87 0.54 -15.70
N ASN A 85 -6.25 1.30 -16.73
CA ASN A 85 -5.42 1.52 -17.92
C ASN A 85 -4.62 2.84 -17.89
N ASN A 86 -4.27 3.35 -16.71
CA ASN A 86 -3.55 4.61 -16.57
C ASN A 86 -2.43 4.47 -15.52
N SER A 87 -1.48 5.40 -15.50
CA SER A 87 -0.44 5.49 -14.46
C SER A 87 -1.05 5.67 -13.06
N PHE A 88 -2.21 6.32 -12.98
CA PHE A 88 -3.01 6.41 -11.78
C PHE A 88 -4.18 5.42 -11.82
N LYS A 89 -3.98 4.27 -11.14
CA LYS A 89 -4.98 3.21 -11.05
C LYS A 89 -5.84 3.39 -9.80
N VAL A 90 -7.12 3.02 -9.91
CA VAL A 90 -8.07 3.08 -8.79
C VAL A 90 -8.91 1.81 -8.81
N TYR A 91 -8.86 1.05 -7.73
CA TYR A 91 -9.54 -0.24 -7.64
C TYR A 91 -10.72 -0.16 -6.69
N TYR A 92 -11.86 -0.68 -7.12
CA TYR A 92 -13.09 -0.73 -6.34
C TYR A 92 -13.16 -2.02 -5.54
N PHE A 93 -13.36 -1.90 -4.23
CA PHE A 93 -13.47 -3.01 -3.29
C PHE A 93 -14.88 -3.08 -2.74
N ASP A 94 -15.47 -4.26 -2.81
CA ASP A 94 -16.66 -4.63 -2.03
C ASP A 94 -16.19 -5.34 -0.76
N CYS A 95 -16.36 -4.65 0.36
CA CYS A 95 -15.88 -5.07 1.66
C CYS A 95 -17.04 -5.49 2.55
N LYS A 96 -16.73 -6.35 3.50
CA LYS A 96 -17.67 -6.81 4.53
C LYS A 96 -17.06 -6.55 5.90
N THR A 97 -17.85 -5.97 6.80
CA THR A 97 -17.48 -5.78 8.21
C THR A 97 -17.47 -7.13 8.94
N GLU A 98 -16.90 -7.19 10.14
CA GLU A 98 -16.98 -8.41 10.97
C GLU A 98 -18.44 -8.74 11.35
N SER A 99 -19.27 -7.71 11.52
CA SER A 99 -20.72 -7.83 11.72
C SER A 99 -21.50 -8.22 10.47
N GLY A 100 -20.84 -8.30 9.33
CA GLY A 100 -21.40 -8.74 8.06
C GLY A 100 -22.09 -7.66 7.21
N LYS A 101 -22.02 -6.40 7.63
CA LYS A 101 -22.49 -5.24 6.86
C LYS A 101 -21.60 -5.06 5.63
N LEU A 102 -22.21 -4.83 4.48
CA LEU A 102 -21.48 -4.56 3.24
C LEU A 102 -21.19 -3.07 3.14
N PHE A 103 -19.98 -2.73 2.71
CA PHE A 103 -19.60 -1.38 2.35
C PHE A 103 -18.66 -1.41 1.15
N SER A 104 -18.59 -0.30 0.42
CA SER A 104 -17.66 -0.18 -0.70
C SER A 104 -16.63 0.90 -0.44
N CYS A 105 -15.40 0.65 -0.89
CA CYS A 105 -14.32 1.60 -0.83
C CYS A 105 -13.45 1.50 -2.09
N LYS A 106 -12.56 2.45 -2.27
CA LYS A 106 -11.64 2.49 -3.41
C LYS A 106 -10.21 2.65 -2.93
N ALA A 107 -9.29 1.87 -3.50
CA ALA A 107 -7.87 2.00 -3.24
C ALA A 107 -7.17 2.66 -4.44
N THR A 108 -6.42 3.73 -4.19
CA THR A 108 -5.60 4.38 -5.21
C THR A 108 -4.23 3.69 -5.31
N MET A 109 -3.77 3.42 -6.53
CA MET A 109 -2.48 2.80 -6.77
C MET A 109 -1.74 3.55 -7.87
N PRO A 110 -1.17 4.73 -7.55
CA PRO A 110 -0.30 5.44 -8.48
C PRO A 110 0.96 4.61 -8.79
N LEU A 111 1.41 4.69 -10.03
CA LEU A 111 2.68 4.12 -10.48
C LEU A 111 3.86 4.76 -9.71
N GLU A 112 4.86 3.95 -9.35
CA GLU A 112 6.04 4.37 -8.56
C GLU A 112 5.72 5.04 -7.21
N SER A 113 4.49 4.96 -6.71
CA SER A 113 4.12 5.44 -5.37
C SER A 113 4.21 4.32 -4.35
N PHE A 114 4.81 4.62 -3.20
CA PHE A 114 4.85 3.73 -2.05
C PHE A 114 3.61 3.85 -1.14
N ILE A 115 2.73 4.82 -1.42
CA ILE A 115 1.45 4.99 -0.71
C ILE A 115 0.27 4.55 -1.56
N SER A 116 -0.78 4.06 -0.88
CA SER A 116 -2.12 3.83 -1.42
C SER A 116 -3.15 4.50 -0.53
N GLU A 117 -3.98 5.37 -1.09
CA GLU A 117 -5.05 6.03 -0.34
C GLU A 117 -6.35 5.22 -0.45
N ILE A 118 -7.05 5.05 0.69
CA ILE A 118 -8.41 4.49 0.69
C ILE A 118 -9.42 5.63 0.70
N ILE A 119 -10.34 5.58 -0.25
CA ILE A 119 -11.35 6.61 -0.48
C ILE A 119 -12.75 6.02 -0.34
N PHE A 120 -13.53 6.62 0.55
CA PHE A 120 -14.96 6.36 0.71
C PHE A 120 -15.71 7.44 -0.07
N SER A 121 -16.13 7.11 -1.28
CA SER A 121 -16.88 8.03 -2.14
C SER A 121 -17.84 7.24 -3.02
N ASN A 122 -19.01 7.81 -3.29
CA ASN A 122 -20.00 7.26 -4.21
C ASN A 122 -19.65 7.53 -5.68
N GLU A 123 -18.63 8.36 -5.95
CA GLU A 123 -18.19 8.65 -7.32
C GLU A 123 -17.62 7.42 -8.04
N ASP A 124 -17.61 7.45 -9.37
CA ASP A 124 -16.95 6.43 -10.18
C ASP A 124 -15.43 6.44 -9.98
N ALA A 125 -14.80 5.26 -9.97
CA ALA A 125 -13.35 5.13 -9.85
C ALA A 125 -12.56 5.87 -10.95
N LYS A 126 -13.21 6.14 -12.10
CA LYS A 126 -12.63 6.91 -13.21
C LYS A 126 -12.43 8.39 -12.87
N LYS A 127 -13.30 8.95 -12.02
CA LYS A 127 -13.32 10.37 -11.62
C LYS A 127 -12.43 10.67 -10.43
N ILE A 128 -12.12 9.64 -9.63
CA ILE A 128 -11.22 9.74 -8.48
C ILE A 128 -9.84 10.29 -8.89
N LYS A 129 -9.32 11.18 -8.06
CA LYS A 129 -7.98 11.79 -8.15
C LYS A 129 -7.31 11.68 -6.78
N ASN A 130 -5.99 11.88 -6.75
CA ASN A 130 -5.23 12.00 -5.51
C ASN A 130 -5.76 13.17 -4.65
N THR A 131 -5.84 12.94 -3.34
CA THR A 131 -6.02 14.01 -2.37
C THR A 131 -4.85 15.01 -2.46
N LYS A 132 -5.17 16.30 -2.42
CA LYS A 132 -4.20 17.40 -2.61
C LYS A 132 -3.96 18.26 -1.37
N ILE A 133 -4.77 18.09 -0.33
CA ILE A 133 -4.81 18.98 0.84
C ILE A 133 -4.95 18.11 2.09
N GLY A 134 -4.39 18.58 3.20
CA GLY A 134 -4.47 17.94 4.51
C GLY A 134 -3.45 16.82 4.69
N PHE A 135 -3.63 16.04 5.75
CA PHE A 135 -2.73 14.95 6.08
C PHE A 135 -3.38 13.58 5.85
N GLY A 136 -2.57 12.62 5.39
CA GLY A 136 -2.90 11.20 5.28
C GLY A 136 -2.35 10.45 6.47
N LYS A 137 -3.22 9.86 7.31
CA LYS A 137 -2.81 8.98 8.41
C LYS A 137 -2.53 7.58 7.86
N PRO A 138 -1.32 7.03 8.04
CA PRO A 138 -1.03 5.63 7.75
C PRO A 138 -1.81 4.72 8.69
N ILE A 139 -2.55 3.77 8.13
CA ILE A 139 -3.30 2.75 8.87
C ILE A 139 -2.67 1.36 8.74
N TYR A 140 -1.81 1.17 7.73
CA TYR A 140 -1.09 -0.07 7.50
C TYR A 140 0.31 0.23 6.97
N PHE A 141 1.28 -0.52 7.47
CA PHE A 141 2.64 -0.56 6.95
C PHE A 141 2.97 -1.99 6.51
N PRO A 142 3.70 -2.16 5.40
CA PRO A 142 4.14 -3.48 4.95
C PRO A 142 5.06 -4.14 5.99
N LYS A 143 5.05 -5.49 5.99
CA LYS A 143 5.76 -6.30 7.01
C LYS A 143 7.29 -6.36 6.83
N SER A 144 7.83 -5.85 5.73
CA SER A 144 9.27 -5.88 5.43
C SER A 144 10.08 -5.09 6.45
N LYS A 145 11.18 -5.65 6.95
CA LYS A 145 12.04 -5.01 7.97
C LYS A 145 12.87 -3.85 7.42
N ASP A 146 13.19 -3.85 6.13
CA ASP A 146 14.13 -2.90 5.50
C ASP A 146 13.43 -1.93 4.53
N PHE A 147 12.34 -1.31 4.98
CA PHE A 147 11.48 -0.49 4.12
C PHE A 147 11.96 0.93 3.88
N ILE A 148 12.96 1.41 4.65
CA ILE A 148 13.54 2.75 4.53
C ILE A 148 15.02 2.65 4.17
N TYR A 149 15.45 3.53 3.27
CA TYR A 149 16.84 3.81 2.94
C TYR A 149 17.07 5.32 3.08
N VAL A 150 18.14 5.71 3.76
CA VAL A 150 18.56 7.11 3.83
C VAL A 150 19.81 7.25 2.97
N ASP A 151 19.83 8.26 2.11
CA ASP A 151 20.98 8.50 1.26
C ASP A 151 22.19 8.98 2.07
N THR A 152 23.39 8.73 1.58
CA THR A 152 24.65 8.96 2.31
C THR A 152 25.32 10.28 1.92
N SER A 153 24.52 11.31 1.60
CA SER A 153 25.09 12.64 1.33
C SER A 153 25.55 13.29 2.64
N ASP A 154 26.63 14.06 2.59
CA ASP A 154 27.20 14.72 3.78
C ASP A 154 26.16 15.57 4.53
N LEU A 155 25.28 16.25 3.78
CA LEU A 155 24.16 17.01 4.35
C LEU A 155 23.18 16.12 5.12
N LEU A 156 22.77 14.99 4.56
CA LEU A 156 21.83 14.08 5.22
C LEU A 156 22.45 13.42 6.45
N ILE A 157 23.74 13.07 6.38
CA ILE A 157 24.48 12.52 7.52
C ILE A 157 24.50 13.54 8.67
N CYS A 158 24.86 14.79 8.39
CA CYS A 158 24.84 15.88 9.37
C CYS A 158 23.43 16.04 10.01
N GLN A 159 22.39 16.10 9.18
CA GLN A 159 21.01 16.24 9.65
C GLN A 159 20.55 15.04 10.50
N GLN A 160 20.99 13.82 10.17
CA GLN A 160 20.69 12.62 10.96
C GLN A 160 21.40 12.64 12.31
N GLU A 161 22.64 13.10 12.37
CA GLU A 161 23.39 13.25 13.62
C GLU A 161 22.75 14.31 14.53
N GLU A 162 22.41 15.49 14.00
CA GLU A 162 21.75 16.58 14.72
C GLU A 162 20.40 16.12 15.34
N LEU A 163 19.65 15.29 14.61
CA LEU A 163 18.38 14.75 15.07
C LEU A 163 18.52 13.47 15.92
N SER A 164 19.73 12.96 16.14
CA SER A 164 19.96 11.64 16.75
C SER A 164 19.17 10.51 16.06
N LEU A 165 19.01 10.61 14.73
CA LEU A 165 18.32 9.67 13.83
C LEU A 165 19.30 8.82 13.02
N THR A 166 20.48 8.55 13.57
CA THR A 166 21.54 7.75 12.92
C THR A 166 21.13 6.30 12.65
N ASN A 167 20.11 5.79 13.35
CA ASN A 167 19.60 4.44 13.16
C ASN A 167 18.32 4.43 12.30
N VAL A 168 18.40 3.85 11.10
CA VAL A 168 17.28 3.71 10.16
C VAL A 168 16.06 3.01 10.79
N ASN A 169 16.27 2.06 11.70
CA ASN A 169 15.17 1.36 12.37
C ASN A 169 14.44 2.25 13.38
N THR A 170 15.14 3.13 14.09
CA THR A 170 14.49 4.06 15.03
C THR A 170 13.67 5.09 14.26
N LEU A 171 14.19 5.59 13.14
CA LEU A 171 13.48 6.46 12.22
C LEU A 171 12.20 5.80 11.67
N PHE A 172 12.31 4.57 11.15
CA PHE A 172 11.13 3.86 10.64
C PHE A 172 10.08 3.62 11.71
N ASN A 173 10.50 3.24 12.93
CA ASN A 173 9.58 3.07 14.06
C ASN A 173 8.88 4.37 14.46
N ARG A 174 9.55 5.52 14.36
CA ARG A 174 8.95 6.84 14.62
C ARG A 174 7.92 7.22 13.56
N ILE A 175 8.26 7.03 12.29
CA ILE A 175 7.33 7.21 11.17
C ILE A 175 6.11 6.28 11.35
N LYS A 176 6.32 5.03 11.75
CA LYS A 176 5.22 4.09 12.02
C LYS A 176 4.29 4.55 13.14
N LYS A 177 4.82 5.20 14.18
CA LYS A 177 4.06 5.65 15.36
C LYS A 177 3.35 6.99 15.16
N THR A 178 4.01 7.95 14.53
CA THR A 178 3.57 9.37 14.50
C THR A 178 3.52 9.96 13.10
N GLY A 179 3.89 9.19 12.08
CA GLY A 179 3.99 9.64 10.72
C GLY A 179 2.63 9.98 10.11
N SER A 180 2.61 11.02 9.30
CA SER A 180 1.53 11.37 8.39
C SER A 180 2.08 11.81 7.05
N ILE A 181 1.33 11.56 5.98
CA ILE A 181 1.66 12.03 4.64
C ILE A 181 1.11 13.45 4.49
N ASP A 182 1.95 14.41 4.14
CA ASP A 182 1.50 15.76 3.79
C ASP A 182 1.07 15.80 2.33
N PHE A 183 -0.23 15.76 2.04
CA PHE A 183 -0.74 15.77 0.67
C PHE A 183 -0.50 17.09 -0.05
N LYS A 184 -0.36 18.19 0.70
CA LYS A 184 -0.14 19.52 0.12
C LYS A 184 1.30 19.68 -0.36
N LYS A 185 2.27 19.21 0.42
CA LYS A 185 3.69 19.21 0.03
C LYS A 185 4.02 18.09 -0.96
N SER A 186 3.32 16.95 -0.90
CA SER A 186 3.57 15.79 -1.78
C SER A 186 3.17 16.03 -3.22
N MET A 187 4.03 15.66 -4.17
CA MET A 187 3.77 15.72 -5.60
C MET A 187 3.44 14.34 -6.15
N LEU A 188 2.25 13.83 -5.80
CA LEU A 188 1.82 12.46 -6.12
C LEU A 188 1.62 12.16 -7.62
N ASN A 189 1.57 13.20 -8.45
CA ASN A 189 1.40 13.07 -9.90
C ASN A 189 2.71 13.30 -10.69
N ARG A 190 3.83 13.54 -9.99
CA ARG A 190 5.12 13.80 -10.64
C ARG A 190 5.67 12.54 -11.30
N SER A 191 6.20 12.69 -12.51
CA SER A 191 6.85 11.64 -13.31
C SER A 191 8.36 11.91 -13.37
N PRO A 192 9.25 10.89 -13.39
CA PRO A 192 8.96 9.45 -13.43
C PRO A 192 8.56 8.86 -12.08
N LYS A 193 8.93 9.51 -10.97
CA LYS A 193 8.65 9.06 -9.61
C LYS A 193 7.90 10.14 -8.82
N PRO A 194 6.77 9.80 -8.18
CA PRO A 194 6.10 10.71 -7.27
C PRO A 194 7.00 11.06 -6.09
N GLU A 195 6.87 12.30 -5.61
CA GLU A 195 7.56 12.77 -4.40
C GLU A 195 6.58 12.81 -3.24
N HIS A 196 7.00 12.28 -2.10
CA HIS A 196 6.19 12.16 -0.91
C HIS A 196 6.85 12.88 0.25
N TRP A 197 6.04 13.63 0.98
CA TRP A 197 6.44 14.27 2.22
C TRP A 197 5.83 13.54 3.39
N ILE A 198 6.69 13.02 4.27
CA ILE A 198 6.30 12.35 5.50
C ILE A 198 6.62 13.29 6.65
N ARG A 199 5.61 13.64 7.44
CA ARG A 199 5.73 14.43 8.66
C ARG A 199 5.63 13.51 9.86
N PHE A 200 6.57 13.58 10.81
CA PHE A 200 6.54 12.78 12.03
C PHE A 200 7.12 13.57 13.21
N ARG A 201 7.02 13.02 14.42
CA ARG A 201 7.60 13.64 15.63
C ARG A 201 8.94 13.00 16.00
N GLY A 202 9.94 13.85 16.24
CA GLY A 202 11.28 13.46 16.65
C GLY A 202 11.38 13.04 18.12
N ASN A 203 12.60 13.07 18.66
CA ASN A 203 12.87 12.62 20.04
C ASN A 203 12.31 13.61 21.07
N ASN A 204 12.44 14.90 20.80
CA ASN A 204 12.09 16.02 21.66
C ASN A 204 10.69 16.58 21.31
N ASN A 205 9.85 15.77 20.66
CA ASN A 205 8.50 16.14 20.19
C ASN A 205 8.49 17.25 19.11
N GLU A 206 9.65 17.56 18.54
CA GLU A 206 9.83 18.43 17.38
C GLU A 206 9.18 17.82 16.13
N VAL A 207 8.67 18.68 15.26
CA VAL A 207 8.04 18.26 14.02
C VAL A 207 9.11 18.19 12.93
N ILE A 208 9.30 17.00 12.37
CA ILE A 208 10.26 16.73 11.31
C ILE A 208 9.48 16.39 10.05
N SER A 209 9.87 16.97 8.92
CA SER A 209 9.30 16.61 7.62
C SER A 209 10.41 16.07 6.73
N VAL A 210 10.18 14.93 6.08
CA VAL A 210 11.17 14.32 5.18
C VAL A 210 10.60 14.20 3.78
N LYS A 211 11.42 14.58 2.80
CA LYS A 211 11.16 14.34 1.38
C LYS A 211 11.63 12.95 1.02
N SER A 212 10.77 12.19 0.35
CA SER A 212 11.02 10.79 0.04
C SER A 212 10.48 10.36 -1.32
N ILE A 213 11.07 9.30 -1.88
CA ILE A 213 10.64 8.66 -3.13
C ILE A 213 10.68 7.13 -2.98
N TRP A 214 9.99 6.41 -3.87
CA TRP A 214 10.12 4.96 -3.98
C TRP A 214 11.33 4.58 -4.85
N TYR A 215 12.28 3.81 -4.31
CA TYR A 215 13.48 3.40 -5.03
C TYR A 215 13.96 2.01 -4.58
N LYS A 216 14.18 1.09 -5.53
CA LYS A 216 14.64 -0.29 -5.29
C LYS A 216 13.90 -0.98 -4.14
N GLU A 217 12.56 -0.91 -4.17
CA GLU A 217 11.68 -1.52 -3.17
C GLU A 217 11.78 -0.92 -1.75
N LYS A 218 12.34 0.29 -1.64
CA LYS A 218 12.49 1.03 -0.38
C LYS A 218 12.02 2.46 -0.52
N ILE A 219 11.64 3.07 0.59
CA ILE A 219 11.45 4.51 0.71
C ILE A 219 12.84 5.13 0.86
N GLN A 220 13.30 5.84 -0.17
CA GLN A 220 14.52 6.62 -0.10
C GLN A 220 14.20 8.02 0.44
N ILE A 221 14.89 8.42 1.51
CA ILE A 221 14.83 9.79 2.04
C ILE A 221 15.87 10.63 1.30
N LEU A 222 15.41 11.72 0.69
CA LEU A 222 16.22 12.63 -0.12
C LEU A 222 16.60 13.92 0.60
N ALA A 223 15.75 14.40 1.50
CA ALA A 223 15.98 15.64 2.25
C ALA A 223 15.20 15.61 3.56
N ILE A 224 15.73 16.27 4.58
CA ILE A 224 15.05 16.51 5.86
C ILE A 224 14.83 18.04 5.97
N ASP A 225 13.58 18.43 6.13
CA ASP A 225 13.14 19.79 6.41
C ASP A 225 13.10 19.94 7.94
N LEU A 226 14.12 20.64 8.44
CA LEU A 226 14.34 20.96 9.85
C LEU A 226 13.70 22.33 10.17
N PRO A 227 13.26 22.58 11.41
CA PRO A 227 12.99 23.94 11.86
C PRO A 227 14.26 24.80 11.74
N ASP A 228 14.11 26.11 11.47
CA ASP A 228 15.15 27.10 11.05
C ASP A 228 16.43 27.19 11.92
N SER A 229 16.52 26.45 13.02
CA SER A 229 17.66 26.41 13.94
C SER A 229 18.73 25.35 13.60
N SER A 230 18.71 24.73 12.41
CA SER A 230 19.66 23.66 12.06
C SER A 230 21.06 24.18 11.73
N SER A 231 22.07 23.52 12.27
CA SER A 231 23.49 23.83 12.03
C SER A 231 24.02 23.29 10.69
N CYS A 232 23.33 22.32 10.08
CA CYS A 232 23.68 21.73 8.79
C CYS A 232 23.13 22.59 7.61
N LYS A 233 24.02 23.14 6.77
CA LYS A 233 23.69 23.86 5.52
C LYS A 233 24.38 23.25 4.32
#